data_AF-A0A9J9HGW3-F1
#
_entry.id   AF-A0A9J9HGW3-F1
#
_cell.length_a   1.000
_cell.length_b   1.000
_cell.length_c   1.000
_cell.angle_alpha   90.00
_cell.angle_beta   90.00
_cell.angle_gamma   90.00
#
_symmetry.space_group_name_H-M   'P 1'
#
loop_
_entity.id
_entity.type
_entity.pdbx_description
1 polymer ?
#
loop_
_entity_poly.entity_id
_entity_poly.type
_entity_poly.pdbx_seq_one_letter_code
_entity_poly.pdbx_strand_id
1 'polypeptide(L)'
;MTIAAAIDAIARPGFASTVVEGISRPVGVAHLSVFLFQQALSPVVALAFSRDGSDIARRAGEAYLRLGLYLGDPLRSALRARLDDGDATVRLFSDDPGAANAARRAFFARFDLGQRLTIFGHTRLGWMSVNLYRDRDAATLPRKDVRALEQVAPLIHAAVARHLELVDPSIGGIDLDGVLGERLKRLDRGLTRRETDVCLAALGGRANAEIAAALGIGLSTVGTLRRRAYERLGVSNIAELFLVCLNATR
;
A
#
# COMPACT_ATOMS: atom_id res chain seq x y z
N MET A 1 -22.93 -1.45 15.25
CA MET A 1 -22.34 -2.67 14.68
C MET A 1 -20.86 -2.62 14.99
N THR A 2 -20.35 -3.67 15.61
CA THR A 2 -19.06 -3.68 16.30
C THR A 2 -17.93 -4.01 15.35
N ILE A 3 -16.77 -3.41 15.57
CA ILE A 3 -15.49 -3.74 14.90
C ILE A 3 -15.23 -5.25 14.84
N ALA A 4 -15.72 -6.01 15.83
CA ALA A 4 -15.72 -7.46 15.85
C ALA A 4 -16.26 -8.10 14.56
N ALA A 5 -17.38 -7.62 14.02
CA ALA A 5 -17.95 -8.19 12.79
C ALA A 5 -17.02 -7.98 11.58
N ALA A 6 -16.36 -6.82 11.50
CA ALA A 6 -15.37 -6.56 10.46
C ALA A 6 -14.15 -7.49 10.60
N ILE A 7 -13.72 -7.77 11.83
CA ILE A 7 -12.64 -8.73 12.12
C ILE A 7 -13.05 -10.15 11.68
N ASP A 8 -14.26 -10.59 12.03
CA ASP A 8 -14.76 -11.92 11.65
C ASP A 8 -14.91 -12.10 10.13
N ALA A 9 -15.14 -10.99 9.41
CA ALA A 9 -15.27 -10.98 7.96
C ALA A 9 -13.91 -10.90 7.22
N ILE A 10 -12.78 -10.81 7.91
CA ILE A 10 -11.45 -10.82 7.28
C ILE A 10 -11.31 -12.07 6.39
N ALA A 11 -10.76 -11.86 5.19
CA ALA A 11 -10.63 -12.87 4.13
C ALA A 11 -11.94 -13.50 3.63
N ARG A 12 -13.12 -12.95 3.97
CA ARG A 12 -14.42 -13.43 3.49
C ARG A 12 -15.03 -12.48 2.46
N PRO A 13 -15.86 -13.01 1.52
CA PRO A 13 -16.77 -12.17 0.73
C PRO A 13 -17.65 -11.32 1.67
N GLY A 14 -17.83 -10.04 1.35
CA GLY A 14 -18.63 -9.12 2.19
C GLY A 14 -17.86 -8.42 3.31
N PHE A 15 -16.53 -8.53 3.38
CA PHE A 15 -15.74 -7.74 4.32
C PHE A 15 -15.99 -6.23 4.16
N ALA A 16 -15.94 -5.71 2.93
CA ALA A 16 -16.08 -4.28 2.68
C ALA A 16 -17.47 -3.74 3.07
N SER A 17 -18.55 -4.50 2.78
CA SER A 17 -19.90 -4.15 3.23
C SER A 17 -19.99 -4.16 4.76
N THR A 18 -19.38 -5.16 5.39
CA THR A 18 -19.30 -5.24 6.86
C THR A 18 -18.55 -4.02 7.44
N VAL A 19 -17.41 -3.63 6.89
CA VAL A 19 -16.71 -2.42 7.36
C VAL A 19 -17.59 -1.18 7.22
N VAL A 20 -18.20 -0.98 6.05
CA VAL A 20 -19.05 0.18 5.79
C VAL A 20 -20.26 0.19 6.73
N GLU A 21 -21.06 -0.86 6.80
CA GLU A 21 -22.23 -0.94 7.68
C GLU A 21 -21.88 -0.74 9.17
N GLY A 22 -20.69 -1.20 9.58
CA GLY A 22 -20.12 -1.00 10.90
C GLY A 22 -19.96 0.47 11.25
N ILE A 23 -19.39 1.23 10.30
CA ILE A 23 -19.06 2.64 10.43
C ILE A 23 -20.26 3.55 10.09
N SER A 24 -21.17 3.12 9.22
CA SER A 24 -22.30 3.91 8.71
C SER A 24 -23.28 4.32 9.81
N ARG A 25 -23.49 3.52 10.86
CA ARG A 25 -24.48 3.84 11.90
C ARG A 25 -24.19 5.17 12.63
N PRO A 26 -22.94 5.45 13.07
CA PRO A 26 -22.59 6.76 13.62
C PRO A 26 -22.12 7.80 12.58
N VAL A 27 -21.46 7.37 11.49
CA VAL A 27 -20.72 8.28 10.59
C VAL A 27 -21.32 8.37 9.19
N GLY A 28 -22.40 7.67 8.88
CA GLY A 28 -23.12 7.84 7.59
C GLY A 28 -22.28 7.57 6.34
N VAL A 29 -21.28 6.68 6.42
CA VAL A 29 -20.46 6.29 5.27
C VAL A 29 -21.32 5.56 4.24
N ALA A 30 -21.21 5.95 2.98
CA ALA A 30 -21.91 5.36 1.84
C ALA A 30 -20.96 4.55 0.94
N HIS A 31 -19.70 4.99 0.85
CA HIS A 31 -18.70 4.38 -0.01
C HIS A 31 -17.35 4.24 0.69
N LEU A 32 -16.60 3.21 0.29
CA LEU A 32 -15.25 2.93 0.76
C LEU A 32 -14.33 2.70 -0.44
N SER A 33 -13.16 3.30 -0.41
CA SER A 33 -12.05 2.91 -1.29
C SER A 33 -10.76 2.77 -0.49
N VAL A 34 -9.90 1.83 -0.88
CA VAL A 34 -8.59 1.63 -0.28
C VAL A 34 -7.55 1.83 -1.35
N PHE A 35 -6.61 2.75 -1.11
CA PHE A 35 -5.45 2.92 -1.96
C PHE A 35 -4.20 2.43 -1.24
N LEU A 36 -3.40 1.64 -1.95
CA LEU A 36 -2.01 1.35 -1.58
C LEU A 36 -1.09 2.26 -2.37
N PHE A 37 -0.08 2.81 -1.70
CA PHE A 37 0.90 3.70 -2.32
C PHE A 37 2.21 2.96 -2.48
N GLN A 38 2.65 2.83 -3.74
CA GLN A 38 3.94 2.24 -4.09
C GLN A 38 5.07 3.28 -3.94
N GLN A 39 6.29 2.90 -4.35
CA GLN A 39 7.41 3.85 -4.44
C GLN A 39 6.99 5.10 -5.24
N ALA A 40 7.41 6.28 -4.78
CA ALA A 40 7.01 7.61 -5.29
C ALA A 40 5.56 8.08 -4.98
N LEU A 41 4.82 7.44 -4.06
CA LEU A 41 3.45 7.80 -3.67
C LEU A 41 2.44 7.73 -4.83
N SER A 42 2.65 6.80 -5.78
CA SER A 42 1.66 6.48 -6.80
C SER A 42 0.61 5.52 -6.21
N PRO A 43 -0.70 5.87 -6.21
CA PRO A 43 -1.71 5.01 -5.63
C PRO A 43 -2.23 3.96 -6.62
N VAL A 44 -2.59 2.79 -6.11
CA VAL A 44 -3.40 1.78 -6.80
C VAL A 44 -4.68 1.51 -6.01
N VAL A 45 -5.79 1.22 -6.70
CA VAL A 45 -7.05 0.85 -6.02
C VAL A 45 -6.98 -0.60 -5.60
N ALA A 46 -6.88 -0.85 -4.29
CA ALA A 46 -6.80 -2.20 -3.72
C ALA A 46 -8.17 -2.77 -3.33
N LEU A 47 -9.11 -1.90 -2.96
CA LEU A 47 -10.48 -2.28 -2.60
C LEU A 47 -11.42 -1.11 -2.89
N ALA A 48 -12.64 -1.41 -3.32
CA ALA A 48 -13.69 -0.42 -3.48
C ALA A 48 -15.05 -1.06 -3.17
N PHE A 49 -15.94 -0.29 -2.55
CA PHE A 49 -17.30 -0.72 -2.22
C PHE A 49 -18.25 0.48 -2.14
N SER A 50 -19.45 0.31 -2.68
CA SER A 50 -20.55 1.27 -2.57
C SER A 50 -21.79 0.57 -2.02
N ARG A 51 -22.39 1.13 -0.96
CA ARG A 51 -23.54 0.51 -0.26
C ARG A 51 -24.80 0.41 -1.12
N ASP A 52 -24.98 1.34 -2.04
CA ASP A 52 -26.09 1.42 -2.99
C ASP A 52 -25.95 0.47 -4.19
N GLY A 53 -24.85 -0.30 -4.28
CA GLY A 53 -24.56 -1.17 -5.41
C GLY A 53 -24.13 -0.44 -6.69
N SER A 54 -23.97 0.89 -6.67
CA SER A 54 -23.68 1.70 -7.86
C SER A 54 -22.25 1.59 -8.36
N ASP A 55 -21.35 1.01 -7.57
CA ASP A 55 -19.90 0.90 -7.85
C ASP A 55 -19.20 2.27 -8.04
N ILE A 56 -19.83 3.36 -7.55
CA ILE A 56 -19.26 4.71 -7.61
C ILE A 56 -17.85 4.78 -7.01
N ALA A 57 -17.59 4.10 -5.90
CA ALA A 57 -16.29 4.12 -5.24
C ALA A 57 -15.14 3.70 -6.18
N ARG A 58 -15.37 2.65 -6.97
CA ARG A 58 -14.38 2.12 -7.91
C ARG A 58 -14.22 3.05 -9.10
N ARG A 59 -15.32 3.46 -9.74
CA ARG A 59 -15.27 4.39 -10.88
C ARG A 59 -14.64 5.73 -10.52
N ALA A 60 -14.94 6.25 -9.32
CA ALA A 60 -14.33 7.46 -8.80
C ALA A 60 -12.83 7.25 -8.59
N GLY A 61 -12.43 6.17 -7.90
CA GLY A 61 -11.02 5.84 -7.69
C GLY A 61 -10.23 5.76 -9.01
N GLU A 62 -10.74 5.04 -10.01
CA GLU A 62 -10.10 4.91 -11.32
C GLU A 62 -10.02 6.25 -12.07
N ALA A 63 -11.09 7.06 -12.04
CA ALA A 63 -11.08 8.39 -12.65
C ALA A 63 -10.10 9.33 -11.94
N TYR A 64 -10.02 9.26 -10.61
CA TYR A 64 -9.08 10.04 -9.80
C TYR A 64 -7.61 9.74 -10.16
N LEU A 65 -7.29 8.46 -10.39
CA LEU A 65 -5.95 8.04 -10.86
C LEU A 65 -5.67 8.51 -12.29
N ARG A 66 -6.58 8.24 -13.23
CA ARG A 66 -6.44 8.58 -14.65
C ARG A 66 -6.31 10.09 -14.90
N LEU A 67 -6.96 10.91 -14.08
CA LEU A 67 -6.90 12.37 -14.17
C LEU A 67 -5.71 12.96 -13.38
N GLY A 68 -4.90 12.14 -12.70
CA GLY A 68 -3.76 12.61 -11.93
C GLY A 68 -4.12 13.45 -10.70
N LEU A 69 -5.38 13.39 -10.22
CA LEU A 69 -5.85 14.25 -9.13
C LEU A 69 -5.14 13.99 -7.80
N TYR A 70 -4.54 12.81 -7.64
CA TYR A 70 -3.68 12.47 -6.50
C TYR A 70 -2.44 13.35 -6.38
N LEU A 71 -1.93 13.89 -7.50
CA LEU A 71 -0.72 14.73 -7.49
C LEU A 71 -0.92 16.02 -6.71
N GLY A 72 -2.13 16.60 -6.76
CA GLY A 72 -2.52 17.82 -6.07
C GLY A 72 -3.43 17.59 -4.86
N ASP A 73 -3.55 16.35 -4.37
CA ASP A 73 -4.32 16.05 -3.17
C ASP A 73 -3.55 16.51 -1.92
N PRO A 74 -4.14 17.33 -1.04
CA PRO A 74 -3.49 17.75 0.21
C PRO A 74 -3.01 16.58 1.06
N LEU A 75 -3.70 15.43 0.98
CA LEU A 75 -3.27 14.20 1.62
C LEU A 75 -1.83 13.86 1.20
N ARG A 76 -1.52 13.88 -0.10
CA ARG A 76 -0.20 13.51 -0.66
C ARG A 76 0.93 14.36 -0.08
N SER A 77 0.74 15.67 0.09
CA SER A 77 1.74 16.55 0.73
C SER A 77 1.93 16.19 2.20
N ALA A 78 0.84 15.91 2.92
CA ALA A 78 0.90 15.44 4.31
C ALA A 78 1.56 14.05 4.43
N LEU A 79 1.45 13.20 3.40
CA LEU A 79 2.13 11.90 3.35
C LEU A 79 3.64 12.06 3.15
N ARG A 80 4.04 12.95 2.23
CA ARG A 80 5.45 13.21 1.89
C ARG A 80 6.25 13.63 3.13
N ALA A 81 5.73 14.58 3.91
CA ALA A 81 6.39 15.03 5.14
C ALA A 81 6.60 13.87 6.14
N ARG A 82 5.64 12.95 6.25
CA ARG A 82 5.74 11.81 7.18
C ARG A 82 6.69 10.71 6.73
N LEU A 83 6.80 10.51 5.42
CA LEU A 83 7.82 9.63 4.85
C LEU A 83 9.21 10.08 5.28
N ASP A 84 9.44 11.40 5.27
CA ASP A 84 10.73 11.99 5.63
C ASP A 84 10.99 11.87 7.15
N ASP A 85 9.94 11.96 7.98
CA ASP A 85 10.03 11.88 9.45
C ASP A 85 10.00 10.43 10.03
N GLY A 86 9.61 9.44 9.24
CA GLY A 86 9.47 8.04 9.69
C GLY A 86 8.26 7.75 10.59
N ASP A 87 7.30 8.67 10.71
CA ASP A 87 6.09 8.52 11.55
C ASP A 87 5.06 7.59 10.89
N ALA A 88 5.04 6.32 11.30
CA ALA A 88 4.11 5.30 10.82
C ALA A 88 2.72 5.31 11.52
N THR A 89 2.43 6.30 12.37
CA THR A 89 1.21 6.30 13.18
C THR A 89 -0.05 6.45 12.32
N VAL A 90 -1.08 5.65 12.62
CA VAL A 90 -2.39 5.77 11.96
C VAL A 90 -3.06 7.09 12.35
N ARG A 91 -3.56 7.84 11.35
CA ARG A 91 -4.25 9.13 11.53
C ARG A 91 -5.53 9.19 10.72
N LEU A 92 -6.49 9.97 11.22
CA LEU A 92 -7.72 10.31 10.50
C LEU A 92 -7.60 11.73 9.93
N PHE A 93 -7.86 11.87 8.64
CA PHE A 93 -7.95 13.16 7.95
C PHE A 93 -9.41 13.38 7.51
N SER A 94 -9.89 14.62 7.63
CA SER A 94 -11.19 15.03 7.10
C SER A 94 -10.97 16.02 5.98
N ASP A 95 -11.55 15.72 4.82
CA ASP A 95 -11.48 16.53 3.63
C ASP A 95 -12.90 16.89 3.19
N ASP A 96 -13.21 18.18 3.28
CA ASP A 96 -14.48 18.74 2.85
C ASP A 96 -14.33 19.18 1.39
N PRO A 97 -15.14 18.64 0.46
CA PRO A 97 -15.18 19.11 -0.92
C PRO A 97 -15.30 20.64 -1.02
N GLY A 98 -16.02 21.31 -0.12
CA GLY A 98 -16.17 22.76 -0.12
C GLY A 98 -14.85 23.54 0.02
N ALA A 99 -13.86 22.97 0.70
CA ALA A 99 -12.54 23.56 0.89
C ALA A 99 -11.52 23.14 -0.18
N ALA A 100 -11.90 22.23 -1.09
CA ALA A 100 -11.01 21.71 -2.13
C ALA A 100 -10.83 22.72 -3.28
N ASN A 101 -9.77 22.56 -4.08
CA ASN A 101 -9.58 23.37 -5.31
C ASN A 101 -10.68 23.07 -6.36
N ALA A 102 -10.77 23.90 -7.41
CA ALA A 102 -11.84 23.81 -8.40
C ALA A 102 -11.94 22.44 -9.10
N ALA A 103 -10.80 21.83 -9.46
CA ALA A 103 -10.76 20.52 -10.11
C ALA A 103 -11.30 19.41 -9.20
N ARG A 104 -10.89 19.40 -7.92
CA ARG A 104 -11.39 18.44 -6.93
C ARG A 104 -12.86 18.67 -6.61
N ARG A 105 -13.31 19.92 -6.46
CA ARG A 105 -14.74 20.25 -6.29
C ARG A 105 -15.59 19.69 -7.42
N ALA A 106 -15.17 19.90 -8.66
CA ALA A 106 -15.85 19.36 -9.84
C ALA A 106 -15.85 17.82 -9.84
N PHE A 107 -14.75 17.19 -9.41
CA PHE A 107 -14.66 15.74 -9.27
C PHE A 107 -15.65 15.19 -8.23
N PHE A 108 -15.68 15.74 -7.01
CA PHE A 108 -16.63 15.35 -5.98
C PHE A 108 -18.08 15.56 -6.45
N ALA A 109 -18.37 16.67 -7.16
CA ALA A 109 -19.67 16.94 -7.77
C ALA A 109 -20.08 15.88 -8.79
N ARG A 110 -19.16 15.49 -9.68
CA ARG A 110 -19.44 14.51 -10.74
C ARG A 110 -19.79 13.12 -10.21
N PHE A 111 -19.21 12.71 -9.08
CA PHE A 111 -19.44 11.39 -8.49
C PHE A 111 -20.45 11.41 -7.33
N ASP A 112 -21.09 12.55 -7.10
CA ASP A 112 -22.03 12.78 -6.00
C ASP A 112 -21.46 12.47 -4.60
N LEU A 113 -20.15 12.68 -4.45
CA LEU A 113 -19.42 12.42 -3.21
C LEU A 113 -19.43 13.67 -2.33
N GLY A 114 -19.78 13.47 -1.06
CA GLY A 114 -19.69 14.47 0.00
C GLY A 114 -18.35 14.42 0.74
N GLN A 115 -18.39 14.62 2.06
CA GLN A 115 -17.20 14.61 2.92
C GLN A 115 -16.44 13.28 2.80
N ARG A 116 -15.10 13.39 2.69
CA ARG A 116 -14.17 12.25 2.70
C ARG A 116 -13.41 12.21 4.03
N LEU A 117 -13.48 11.08 4.71
CA LEU A 117 -12.67 10.76 5.90
C LEU A 117 -11.62 9.73 5.50
N THR A 118 -10.35 10.06 5.64
CA THR A 118 -9.24 9.18 5.23
C THR A 118 -8.50 8.71 6.47
N ILE A 119 -8.51 7.39 6.71
CA ILE A 119 -7.63 6.74 7.66
C ILE A 119 -6.34 6.38 6.91
N PHE A 120 -5.20 6.81 7.41
CA PHE A 120 -3.92 6.61 6.72
C PHE A 120 -2.86 6.09 7.68
N GLY A 121 -2.03 5.15 7.20
CA GLY A 121 -0.91 4.60 7.96
C GLY A 121 -0.04 3.68 7.13
N HIS A 122 1.08 3.24 7.71
CA HIS A 122 2.00 2.30 7.09
C HIS A 122 1.62 0.86 7.46
N THR A 123 1.77 -0.06 6.51
CA THR A 123 1.48 -1.51 6.66
C THR A 123 2.63 -2.34 6.07
N ARG A 124 2.51 -3.67 6.13
CA ARG A 124 3.42 -4.57 5.39
C ARG A 124 3.28 -4.44 3.87
N LEU A 125 2.15 -3.93 3.38
CA LEU A 125 1.88 -3.68 1.96
C LEU A 125 2.33 -2.29 1.50
N GLY A 126 3.06 -1.56 2.36
CA GLY A 126 3.41 -0.17 2.18
C GLY A 126 2.38 0.79 2.81
N TRP A 127 2.40 2.04 2.36
CA TRP A 127 1.46 3.05 2.82
C TRP A 127 0.06 2.77 2.29
N MET A 128 -0.94 2.91 3.15
CA MET A 128 -2.33 2.63 2.84
C MET A 128 -3.23 3.77 3.27
N SER A 129 -4.20 4.13 2.41
CA SER A 129 -5.33 4.97 2.78
C SER A 129 -6.62 4.17 2.70
N VAL A 130 -7.43 4.25 3.75
CA VAL A 130 -8.83 3.82 3.76
C VAL A 130 -9.68 5.08 3.70
N ASN A 131 -10.30 5.31 2.55
CA ASN A 131 -11.11 6.49 2.27
C ASN A 131 -12.59 6.14 2.44
N LEU A 132 -13.25 6.84 3.35
CA LEU A 132 -14.65 6.70 3.68
C LEU A 132 -15.38 7.92 3.16
N TYR A 133 -16.30 7.71 2.22
CA TYR A 133 -17.07 8.79 1.61
C TYR A 133 -18.50 8.75 2.09
N ARG A 134 -19.04 9.94 2.35
CA ARG A 134 -20.46 10.16 2.57
C ARG A 134 -21.11 10.61 1.25
N ASP A 135 -22.42 10.42 1.11
CA ASP A 135 -23.18 11.02 0.01
C ASP A 135 -23.12 12.55 0.09
N ARG A 136 -23.23 13.24 -1.05
CA ARG A 136 -23.24 14.71 -1.12
C ARG A 136 -24.27 15.35 -0.19
N ASP A 137 -25.46 14.78 -0.15
CA ASP A 137 -26.60 15.32 0.59
C ASP A 137 -26.64 14.86 2.05
N ALA A 138 -25.60 14.16 2.52
CA ALA A 138 -25.52 13.73 3.90
C ALA A 138 -25.37 14.96 4.84
N ALA A 139 -26.12 14.96 5.94
CA ALA A 139 -26.05 16.01 6.95
C ALA A 139 -24.62 16.23 7.47
N THR A 140 -24.33 17.41 8.02
CA THR A 140 -23.03 17.72 8.63
C THR A 140 -22.66 16.68 9.69
N LEU A 141 -21.47 16.10 9.57
CA LEU A 141 -20.97 15.12 10.53
C LEU A 141 -20.56 15.82 11.85
N PRO A 142 -21.15 15.48 13.00
CA PRO A 142 -20.76 16.06 14.27
C PRO A 142 -19.31 15.73 14.65
N ARG A 143 -18.61 16.68 15.26
CA ARG A 143 -17.22 16.49 15.72
C ARG A 143 -17.05 15.31 16.69
N LYS A 144 -18.08 14.99 17.47
CA LYS A 144 -18.05 13.82 18.37
C LYS A 144 -17.92 12.51 17.61
N ASP A 145 -18.55 12.41 16.44
CA ASP A 145 -18.57 11.19 15.64
C ASP A 145 -17.27 11.03 14.85
N VAL A 146 -16.66 12.16 14.43
CA VAL A 146 -15.28 12.19 13.91
C VAL A 146 -14.29 11.68 14.95
N ARG A 147 -14.36 12.17 16.20
CA ARG A 147 -13.48 11.71 17.29
C ARG A 147 -13.68 10.23 17.63
N ALA A 148 -14.93 9.76 17.63
CA ALA A 148 -15.22 8.36 17.85
C ALA A 148 -14.60 7.49 16.74
N LEU A 149 -14.68 7.92 15.48
CA LEU A 149 -14.01 7.26 14.37
C LEU A 149 -12.48 7.28 14.52
N GLU A 150 -11.90 8.41 14.94
CA GLU A 150 -10.46 8.56 15.15
C GLU A 150 -9.93 7.55 16.17
N GLN A 151 -10.67 7.31 17.26
CA GLN A 151 -10.31 6.32 18.29
C GLN A 151 -10.25 4.89 17.76
N VAL A 152 -11.05 4.55 16.74
CA VAL A 152 -11.13 3.20 16.17
C VAL A 152 -10.41 3.07 14.82
N ALA A 153 -9.91 4.17 14.28
CA ALA A 153 -9.22 4.22 12.99
C ALA A 153 -8.04 3.22 12.90
N PRO A 154 -7.18 3.05 13.93
CA PRO A 154 -6.11 2.05 13.89
C PRO A 154 -6.63 0.61 13.73
N LEU A 155 -7.77 0.28 14.35
CA LEU A 155 -8.38 -1.05 14.26
C LEU A 155 -8.96 -1.31 12.87
N ILE A 156 -9.66 -0.32 12.31
CA ILE A 156 -10.19 -0.40 10.94
C ILE A 156 -9.03 -0.56 9.94
N HIS A 157 -7.99 0.25 10.09
CA HIS A 157 -6.79 0.19 9.24
C HIS A 157 -6.13 -1.19 9.29
N ALA A 158 -5.90 -1.73 10.49
CA ALA A 158 -5.31 -3.06 10.66
C ALA A 158 -6.18 -4.18 10.08
N ALA A 159 -7.51 -4.12 10.27
CA ALA A 159 -8.43 -5.10 9.71
C ALA A 159 -8.44 -5.09 8.17
N VAL A 160 -8.45 -3.89 7.56
CA VAL A 160 -8.38 -3.73 6.10
C VAL A 160 -7.05 -4.23 5.56
N ALA A 161 -5.93 -3.86 6.19
CA ALA A 161 -4.60 -4.35 5.80
C ALA A 161 -4.55 -5.89 5.83
N ARG A 162 -5.06 -6.48 6.92
CA ARG A 162 -5.07 -7.94 7.09
C ARG A 162 -5.98 -8.63 6.09
N HIS A 163 -7.13 -8.04 5.76
CA HIS A 163 -7.99 -8.55 4.71
C HIS A 163 -7.26 -8.59 3.37
N LEU A 164 -6.63 -7.48 2.96
CA LEU A 164 -5.89 -7.38 1.70
C LEU A 164 -4.73 -8.39 1.62
N GLU A 165 -3.94 -8.53 2.69
CA GLU A 165 -2.87 -9.52 2.79
C GLU A 165 -3.34 -10.96 2.51
N LEU A 166 -4.58 -11.29 2.88
CA LEU A 166 -5.11 -12.64 2.83
C LEU A 166 -5.91 -12.93 1.57
N VAL A 167 -6.62 -11.95 1.01
CA VAL A 167 -7.44 -12.15 -0.21
C VAL A 167 -6.63 -12.02 -1.49
N ASP A 168 -5.54 -11.25 -1.47
CA ASP A 168 -4.68 -11.07 -2.63
C ASP A 168 -3.21 -10.95 -2.21
N PRO A 169 -2.48 -12.09 -2.22
CA PRO A 169 -1.05 -12.12 -1.94
C PRO A 169 -0.21 -11.27 -2.90
N SER A 170 -0.75 -10.89 -4.06
CA SER A 170 -0.08 -10.04 -5.06
C SER A 170 -0.26 -8.54 -4.80
N ILE A 171 -1.40 -8.12 -4.24
CA ILE A 171 -1.66 -6.75 -3.76
C ILE A 171 -0.73 -6.40 -2.59
N GLY A 172 -0.38 -7.40 -1.81
CA GLY A 172 0.62 -7.25 -0.76
C GLY A 172 2.03 -7.01 -1.25
N GLY A 173 2.23 -7.01 -2.58
CA GLY A 173 3.50 -6.81 -3.26
C GLY A 173 4.58 -7.52 -2.48
N ILE A 174 4.67 -8.85 -2.58
CA ILE A 174 5.82 -9.57 -2.03
C ILE A 174 7.02 -8.72 -2.45
N ASP A 175 7.66 -8.08 -1.47
CA ASP A 175 8.90 -7.35 -1.68
C ASP A 175 9.88 -8.45 -2.03
N LEU A 176 9.84 -8.89 -3.29
CA LEU A 176 10.51 -10.10 -3.72
C LEU A 176 12.01 -9.85 -3.57
N ASP A 177 12.44 -8.62 -3.82
CA ASP A 177 13.79 -8.15 -3.56
C ASP A 177 14.14 -8.23 -2.05
N GLY A 178 13.28 -7.77 -1.15
CA GLY A 178 13.50 -7.86 0.30
C GLY A 178 13.40 -9.28 0.86
N VAL A 179 12.46 -10.09 0.38
CA VAL A 179 12.28 -11.50 0.77
C VAL A 179 13.45 -12.33 0.27
N LEU A 180 13.81 -12.20 -1.00
CA LEU A 180 14.99 -12.87 -1.55
C LEU A 180 16.26 -12.36 -0.87
N GLY A 181 16.31 -11.08 -0.49
CA GLY A 181 17.46 -10.52 0.20
C GLY A 181 17.65 -11.01 1.63
N GLU A 182 16.57 -11.12 2.41
CA GLU A 182 16.61 -11.74 3.74
C GLU A 182 16.96 -13.22 3.66
N ARG A 183 16.42 -13.94 2.67
CA ARG A 183 16.76 -15.35 2.45
C ARG A 183 18.22 -15.53 2.01
N LEU A 184 18.73 -14.64 1.16
CA LEU A 184 20.13 -14.63 0.74
C LEU A 184 21.07 -14.42 1.93
N LYS A 185 20.74 -13.48 2.84
CA LYS A 185 21.53 -13.27 4.07
C LYS A 185 21.53 -14.50 4.98
N ARG A 186 20.38 -15.20 5.10
CA ARG A 186 20.25 -16.42 5.92
C ARG A 186 21.04 -17.62 5.41
N LEU A 187 21.36 -17.68 4.12
CA LEU A 187 22.17 -18.78 3.59
C LEU A 187 23.58 -18.82 4.23
N ASP A 188 24.04 -17.69 4.79
CA ASP A 188 25.31 -17.48 5.50
C ASP A 188 26.45 -18.40 5.05
N ARG A 189 26.90 -18.19 3.81
CA ARG A 189 28.05 -18.89 3.20
C ARG A 189 29.29 -18.01 3.12
N GLY A 190 29.43 -17.06 4.05
CA GLY A 190 30.56 -16.13 4.07
C GLY A 190 30.59 -15.18 2.87
N LEU A 191 29.42 -14.74 2.37
CA LEU A 191 29.35 -13.69 1.35
C LEU A 191 29.84 -12.35 1.93
N THR A 192 30.68 -11.64 1.17
CA THR A 192 31.02 -10.25 1.50
C THR A 192 29.84 -9.33 1.17
N ARG A 193 29.81 -8.14 1.78
CA ARG A 193 28.80 -7.12 1.48
C ARG A 193 28.67 -6.83 -0.03
N ARG A 194 29.80 -6.69 -0.74
CA ARG A 194 29.82 -6.40 -2.18
C ARG A 194 29.32 -7.57 -3.04
N GLU A 195 29.57 -8.80 -2.63
CA GLU A 195 29.01 -9.98 -3.31
C GLU A 195 27.50 -10.07 -3.08
N THR A 196 27.03 -9.78 -1.86
CA THR A 196 25.60 -9.70 -1.54
C THR A 196 24.91 -8.61 -2.37
N ASP A 197 25.46 -7.40 -2.44
CA ASP A 197 24.89 -6.29 -3.22
C ASP A 197 24.71 -6.67 -4.71
N VAL A 198 25.70 -7.37 -5.28
CA VAL A 198 25.65 -7.84 -6.67
C VAL A 198 24.61 -8.95 -6.86
N CYS A 199 24.50 -9.89 -5.93
CA CYS A 199 23.49 -10.95 -5.98
C CYS A 199 22.06 -10.40 -5.85
N LEU A 200 21.83 -9.43 -4.96
CA LEU A 200 20.54 -8.75 -4.81
C LEU A 200 20.13 -8.03 -6.10
N ALA A 201 21.05 -7.26 -6.67
CA ALA A 201 20.80 -6.53 -7.90
C ALA A 201 20.51 -7.48 -9.09
N ALA A 202 21.20 -8.62 -9.16
CA ALA A 202 20.95 -9.65 -10.17
C ALA A 202 19.59 -10.36 -9.97
N LEU A 203 19.18 -10.62 -8.72
CA LEU A 203 17.87 -11.20 -8.39
C LEU A 203 16.72 -10.25 -8.75
N GLY A 204 16.93 -8.95 -8.63
CA GLY A 204 16.02 -7.90 -9.12
C GLY A 204 16.05 -7.71 -10.65
N GLY A 205 16.64 -8.64 -11.41
CA GLY A 205 16.60 -8.66 -12.88
C GLY A 205 17.56 -7.68 -13.58
N ARG A 206 18.48 -7.03 -12.86
CA ARG A 206 19.39 -6.05 -13.46
C ARG A 206 20.50 -6.69 -14.29
N ALA A 207 20.80 -6.09 -15.43
CA ALA A 207 21.93 -6.47 -16.26
C ALA A 207 23.27 -6.05 -15.63
N ASN A 208 24.36 -6.73 -15.96
CA ASN A 208 25.68 -6.45 -15.35
C ASN A 208 26.14 -4.99 -15.54
N ALA A 209 25.78 -4.35 -16.66
CA ALA A 209 26.09 -2.94 -16.90
C ALA A 209 25.32 -2.00 -15.95
N GLU A 210 24.06 -2.31 -15.66
CA GLU A 210 23.24 -1.55 -14.71
C GLU A 210 23.73 -1.74 -13.28
N ILE A 211 24.17 -2.95 -12.92
CA ILE A 211 24.79 -3.25 -11.62
C ILE A 211 26.09 -2.47 -11.47
N ALA A 212 26.93 -2.44 -12.51
CA ALA A 212 28.19 -1.70 -12.52
C ALA A 212 27.95 -0.20 -12.28
N ALA A 213 27.00 0.38 -13.01
CA ALA A 213 26.60 1.78 -12.86
C ALA A 213 26.05 2.08 -11.46
N ALA A 214 25.14 1.23 -10.95
CA ALA A 214 24.50 1.44 -9.64
C ALA A 214 25.49 1.33 -8.47
N LEU A 215 26.49 0.45 -8.56
CA LEU A 215 27.45 0.20 -7.48
C LEU A 215 28.74 1.01 -7.60
N GLY A 216 28.92 1.77 -8.68
CA GLY A 216 30.12 2.56 -8.96
C GLY A 216 31.37 1.70 -9.18
N ILE A 217 31.23 0.54 -9.83
CA ILE A 217 32.32 -0.43 -10.06
C ILE A 217 32.43 -0.81 -11.54
N GLY A 218 33.56 -1.38 -11.95
CA GLY A 218 33.75 -1.84 -13.33
C GLY A 218 32.90 -3.07 -13.68
N LEU A 219 32.53 -3.20 -14.95
CA LEU A 219 31.77 -4.35 -15.46
C LEU A 219 32.49 -5.70 -15.20
N SER A 220 33.81 -5.71 -15.35
CA SER A 220 34.66 -6.87 -15.02
C SER A 220 34.66 -7.20 -13.53
N THR A 221 34.55 -6.19 -12.66
CA THR A 221 34.39 -6.36 -11.21
C THR A 221 33.05 -7.00 -10.87
N VAL A 222 31.95 -6.58 -11.52
CA VAL A 222 30.64 -7.24 -11.36
C VAL A 222 30.72 -8.72 -11.72
N GLY A 223 31.32 -9.06 -12.87
CA GLY A 223 31.50 -10.45 -13.28
C GLY A 223 32.31 -11.27 -12.27
N THR A 224 33.38 -10.69 -11.72
CA THR A 224 34.22 -11.35 -10.70
C THR A 224 33.45 -11.57 -9.39
N LEU A 225 32.68 -10.58 -8.93
CA LEU A 225 31.86 -10.68 -7.72
C LEU A 225 30.74 -11.71 -7.88
N ARG A 226 30.07 -11.75 -9.04
CA ARG A 226 29.04 -12.78 -9.33
C ARG A 226 29.62 -14.18 -9.25
N ARG A 227 30.74 -14.43 -9.94
CA ARG A 227 31.39 -15.75 -9.94
C ARG A 227 31.75 -16.19 -8.52
N ARG A 228 32.40 -15.33 -7.73
CA ARG A 228 32.78 -15.65 -6.35
C ARG A 228 31.56 -15.90 -5.45
N ALA A 229 30.52 -15.09 -5.60
CA ALA A 229 29.28 -15.28 -4.85
C ALA A 229 28.62 -16.62 -5.21
N TYR A 230 28.58 -16.96 -6.50
CA TYR A 230 27.97 -18.18 -7.02
C TYR A 230 28.72 -19.43 -6.55
N GLU A 231 30.06 -19.40 -6.59
CA GLU A 231 30.91 -20.44 -6.02
C GLU A 231 30.65 -20.66 -4.52
N ARG A 232 30.55 -19.58 -3.72
CA ARG A 232 30.25 -19.69 -2.28
C ARG A 232 28.85 -20.23 -2.00
N LEU A 233 27.88 -19.89 -2.84
CA LEU A 233 26.49 -20.32 -2.70
C LEU A 233 26.22 -21.70 -3.31
N GLY A 234 27.19 -22.28 -4.04
CA GLY A 234 27.03 -23.55 -4.73
C GLY A 234 26.03 -23.51 -5.89
N VAL A 235 25.92 -22.36 -6.57
CA VAL A 235 25.02 -22.15 -7.71
C VAL A 235 25.79 -21.76 -8.95
N SER A 236 25.23 -22.04 -10.13
CA SER A 236 25.90 -21.81 -11.42
C SER A 236 25.30 -20.63 -12.19
N ASN A 237 24.06 -20.24 -11.88
CA ASN A 237 23.31 -19.24 -12.64
C ASN A 237 22.27 -18.51 -11.77
N ILE A 238 21.62 -17.50 -12.34
CA ILE A 238 20.62 -16.68 -11.63
C ILE A 238 19.35 -17.46 -11.27
N ALA A 239 18.95 -18.45 -12.07
CA ALA A 239 17.79 -19.27 -11.77
C ALA A 239 18.05 -20.20 -10.58
N GLU A 240 19.25 -20.79 -10.50
CA GLU A 240 19.69 -21.57 -9.34
C GLU A 240 19.81 -20.70 -8.08
N LEU A 241 20.36 -19.48 -8.20
CA LEU A 241 20.38 -18.52 -7.10
C LEU A 241 18.96 -18.23 -6.58
N PHE A 242 18.02 -18.03 -7.51
CA PHE A 242 16.61 -17.79 -7.17
C PHE A 242 16.00 -19.00 -6.44
N LEU A 243 16.22 -20.22 -6.94
CA LEU A 243 15.75 -21.46 -6.31
C LEU A 243 16.32 -21.69 -4.92
N VAL A 244 17.62 -21.43 -4.73
CA VAL A 244 18.27 -21.57 -3.41
C VAL A 244 17.71 -20.55 -2.43
N CYS A 245 17.47 -19.31 -2.85
CA CYS A 245 16.77 -18.33 -2.02
C CYS A 245 15.32 -18.79 -1.71
N LEU A 246 14.60 -19.37 -2.66
CA LEU A 246 13.23 -19.87 -2.40
C LEU A 246 13.18 -21.06 -1.43
N ASN A 247 14.20 -21.92 -1.44
CA ASN A 247 14.27 -23.12 -0.59
C ASN A 247 14.89 -22.86 0.79
N ALA A 248 15.41 -21.66 1.05
CA ALA A 248 15.90 -21.25 2.36
C ALA A 248 14.74 -20.94 3.33
N THR A 249 13.88 -21.93 3.60
CA THR A 249 12.74 -21.82 4.53
C THR A 249 13.02 -22.54 5.84
N ARG A 250 13.26 -21.76 6.90
CA ARG A 250 12.93 -22.06 8.31
C ARG A 250 12.66 -20.74 9.02
#